data_AF-A0A502D149-F1
#
_entry.id   AF-A0A502D149-F1
#
_cell.length_a   1.000
_cell.length_b   1.000
_cell.length_c   1.000
_cell.angle_alpha   90.00
_cell.angle_beta   90.00
_cell.angle_gamma   90.00
#
_symmetry.space_group_name_H-M   'P 1'
#
loop_
_entity.id
_entity.type
_entity.pdbx_description
1 polymer ?
#
loop_
_entity_poly.entity_id
_entity_poly.type
_entity_poly.pdbx_seq_one_letter_code
_entity_poly.pdbx_strand_id
1 'polypeptide(L)'
;MERLRPSTRLLPVATAVVATVVVLGPALGRGVVLAYDLAWSPDARLTPFALGTDTPAPRAVPSDAVTVLLGWLVTPAVAQKLVLVGILLLAALGAAALLRQLRPDAGVVAACAVTVAAVWNPFVAERLVVGQWTVLIGYAVLPWSVRACLRVRAGSGSGWAVCGWLVLAGLGGANAWVLVVPTTLGLLTFPRPRWRELAAAFLVAVGVGAAWWLPAIVRGAPSSDAGVTAFAAHSDSLLGVLGSLLGGGGFWNPSAYPPERDVTVLVLVGAVLAIAGVAAVGTSRAGRPLVVVGAAGLLVAAVSGWAWTRPAWRLVAELPGGGLARDGQKFAALWLVVAVVGLGVVVDRLVRRGGVAPFAAVALALVGPLTLPSLAWGVHGRVAAVEVPRDLRDAATLLSRSEPGEVALLPWRQYRRYGWNEDRVSLSLVPRLVDQQVRYDDSLPLSSGSVPGEDPRAAAVSRAIAGGATEWQAVADTRPRYVVVERDTGLAEQTVPAGAGRVLADTSHVLVVELAGPEPVQPGGDSSLAGWTVTLVTLVLTALGAARHAVGRMRRERAPRFAKVRA
;
A
#
# COMPACT_ATOMS: atom_id res chain seq x y z
N MET A 1 -36.71 -15.71 10.51
CA MET A 1 -35.77 -14.89 9.70
C MET A 1 -36.53 -13.74 9.07
N GLU A 2 -36.78 -12.70 9.85
CA GLU A 2 -37.43 -11.47 9.39
C GLU A 2 -36.53 -10.80 8.35
N ARG A 3 -37.03 -10.59 7.13
CA ARG A 3 -36.27 -9.91 6.08
C ARG A 3 -36.07 -8.46 6.52
N LEU A 4 -34.89 -8.16 7.07
CA LEU A 4 -34.44 -6.80 7.37
C LEU A 4 -34.84 -5.84 6.25
N ARG A 5 -35.55 -4.76 6.60
CA ARG A 5 -36.02 -3.74 5.66
C ARG A 5 -34.86 -3.25 4.77
N PRO A 6 -35.06 -3.01 3.46
CA PRO A 6 -34.01 -2.61 2.52
C PRO A 6 -33.13 -1.44 3.02
N SER A 7 -33.74 -0.47 3.72
CA SER A 7 -33.08 0.69 4.31
C SER A 7 -31.96 0.34 5.31
N THR A 8 -32.13 -0.72 6.10
CA THR A 8 -31.12 -1.15 7.10
C THR A 8 -29.86 -1.77 6.49
N ARG A 9 -29.92 -2.22 5.24
CA ARG A 9 -28.77 -2.79 4.52
C ARG A 9 -27.91 -1.72 3.86
N LEU A 10 -28.52 -0.59 3.47
CA LEU A 10 -27.84 0.52 2.82
C LEU A 10 -27.08 1.40 3.80
N LEU A 11 -27.50 1.46 5.07
CA LEU A 11 -26.88 2.37 6.04
C LEU A 11 -25.37 2.15 6.22
N PRO A 12 -24.83 0.93 6.42
CA PRO A 12 -23.37 0.75 6.52
C PRO A 12 -22.62 1.11 5.23
N VAL A 13 -23.26 0.97 4.07
CA VAL A 13 -22.67 1.39 2.80
C VAL A 13 -22.62 2.91 2.71
N ALA A 14 -23.71 3.59 3.07
CA ALA A 14 -23.76 5.04 3.16
C ALA A 14 -22.72 5.58 4.17
N THR A 15 -22.61 4.96 5.35
CA THR A 15 -21.58 5.30 6.35
C THR A 15 -20.17 5.12 5.78
N ALA A 16 -19.91 4.06 5.01
CA ALA A 16 -18.61 3.84 4.37
C ALA A 16 -18.29 4.97 3.37
N VAL A 17 -19.26 5.34 2.54
CA VAL A 17 -19.10 6.42 1.55
C VAL A 17 -18.86 7.75 2.24
N VAL A 18 -19.65 8.09 3.26
CA VAL A 18 -19.50 9.34 4.02
C VAL A 18 -18.14 9.38 4.71
N ALA A 19 -17.74 8.32 5.43
CA ALA A 19 -16.43 8.28 6.08
C ALA A 19 -15.29 8.43 5.05
N THR A 20 -15.35 7.74 3.92
CA THR A 20 -14.35 7.85 2.84
C THR A 20 -14.27 9.27 2.27
N VAL A 21 -15.42 9.91 1.98
CA VAL A 21 -15.45 11.28 1.45
C VAL A 21 -14.90 12.27 2.47
N VAL A 22 -15.27 12.14 3.75
CA VAL A 22 -14.77 13.01 4.82
C VAL A 22 -13.27 12.84 5.00
N VAL A 23 -12.74 11.61 5.00
CA VAL A 23 -11.31 11.35 5.16
C VAL A 23 -10.50 11.87 3.98
N LEU A 24 -10.96 11.66 2.74
CA LEU A 24 -10.23 12.09 1.55
C LEU A 24 -10.36 13.60 1.28
N GLY A 25 -11.55 14.18 1.46
CA GLY A 25 -11.81 15.62 1.34
C GLY A 25 -11.11 16.28 0.13
N PRO A 26 -10.14 17.19 0.34
CA PRO A 26 -9.37 17.86 -0.72
C PRO A 26 -8.65 16.93 -1.71
N ALA A 27 -8.33 15.69 -1.33
CA ALA A 27 -7.73 14.68 -2.22
C ALA A 27 -8.62 14.34 -3.43
N LEU A 28 -9.93 14.59 -3.33
CA LEU A 28 -10.91 14.38 -4.40
C LEU A 28 -10.99 15.56 -5.40
N GLY A 29 -10.18 16.60 -5.19
CA GLY A 29 -10.08 17.76 -6.07
C GLY A 29 -9.47 17.46 -7.46
N ARG A 30 -9.25 18.52 -8.23
CA ARG A 30 -8.65 18.46 -9.57
C ARG A 30 -7.16 18.13 -9.48
N GLY A 31 -6.62 17.43 -10.48
CA GLY A 31 -5.21 17.04 -10.52
C GLY A 31 -4.92 15.70 -9.86
N VAL A 32 -3.75 15.50 -9.27
CA VAL A 32 -3.30 14.27 -8.58
C VAL A 32 -2.83 14.59 -7.16
N VAL A 33 -2.90 13.63 -6.25
CA VAL A 33 -2.34 13.75 -4.90
C VAL A 33 -0.89 13.27 -4.96
N LEU A 34 0.04 14.09 -4.46
CA LEU A 34 1.45 13.76 -4.39
C LEU A 34 1.94 13.88 -2.94
N ALA A 35 2.37 12.76 -2.36
CA ALA A 35 2.83 12.72 -0.98
C ALA A 35 3.78 11.53 -0.78
N TYR A 36 5.02 11.80 -0.37
CA TYR A 36 6.11 10.84 -0.19
C TYR A 36 6.11 9.74 -1.26
N ASP A 37 5.57 8.57 -0.93
CA ASP A 37 5.57 7.37 -1.77
C ASP A 37 4.44 7.34 -2.83
N LEU A 38 3.46 8.26 -2.73
CA LEU A 38 2.40 8.45 -3.72
C LEU A 38 2.84 9.42 -4.83
N ALA A 39 3.89 9.04 -5.56
CA ALA A 39 4.25 9.71 -6.81
C ALA A 39 3.38 9.20 -7.95
N TRP A 40 2.18 9.76 -8.10
CA TRP A 40 1.24 9.36 -9.13
C TRP A 40 1.45 10.16 -10.42
N SER A 41 1.67 9.47 -11.53
CA SER A 41 1.89 10.14 -12.80
C SER A 41 0.60 10.83 -13.30
N PRO A 42 0.64 12.12 -13.66
CA PRO A 42 -0.48 12.81 -14.30
C PRO A 42 -0.72 12.32 -15.74
N ASP A 43 0.20 11.53 -16.30
CA ASP A 43 0.17 10.98 -17.65
C ASP A 43 0.24 9.45 -17.60
N ALA A 44 -0.67 8.77 -18.29
CA ALA A 44 -0.67 7.31 -18.32
C ALA A 44 0.39 6.80 -19.32
N ARG A 45 1.59 6.51 -18.82
CA ARG A 45 2.72 5.96 -19.61
C ARG A 45 3.28 4.72 -18.94
N LEU A 46 3.54 3.67 -19.72
CA LEU A 46 4.25 2.48 -19.25
C LEU A 46 5.76 2.73 -19.32
N THR A 47 6.27 3.52 -18.38
CA THR A 47 7.69 3.85 -18.29
C THR A 47 8.52 2.63 -17.86
N PRO A 48 9.85 2.64 -18.07
CA PRO A 48 10.76 1.64 -17.53
C PRO A 48 10.59 1.40 -16.02
N PHE A 49 10.29 2.46 -15.26
CA PHE A 49 9.96 2.35 -13.84
C PHE A 49 8.69 1.54 -13.60
N ALA A 50 7.59 1.85 -14.30
CA ALA A 50 6.31 1.16 -14.18
C ALA A 50 6.36 -0.32 -14.63
N LEU A 51 7.28 -0.64 -15.54
CA LEU A 51 7.57 -2.00 -16.00
C LEU A 51 8.58 -2.73 -15.12
N GLY A 52 9.27 -2.03 -14.22
CA GLY A 52 10.27 -2.60 -13.32
C GLY A 52 11.61 -2.94 -13.98
N THR A 53 11.91 -2.31 -15.12
CA THR A 53 13.21 -2.46 -15.79
C THR A 53 14.25 -1.46 -15.27
N ASP A 54 13.81 -0.35 -14.66
CA ASP A 54 14.66 0.76 -14.20
C ASP A 54 15.17 0.65 -12.75
N THR A 55 14.70 -0.33 -11.97
CA THR A 55 15.08 -0.51 -10.55
C THR A 55 15.51 -1.94 -10.27
N PRO A 56 16.57 -2.18 -9.48
CA PRO A 56 17.01 -3.53 -9.07
C PRO A 56 15.89 -4.36 -8.41
N ALA A 57 15.11 -3.76 -7.51
CA ALA A 57 13.95 -4.39 -6.89
C ALA A 57 12.65 -3.63 -7.21
N PRO A 58 11.91 -4.04 -8.26
CA PRO A 58 10.71 -3.34 -8.72
C PRO A 58 9.49 -3.63 -7.83
N ARG A 59 9.54 -3.21 -6.56
CA ARG A 59 8.50 -3.49 -5.56
C ARG A 59 7.17 -2.78 -5.83
N ALA A 60 7.20 -1.72 -6.63
CA ALA A 60 6.03 -0.99 -7.12
C ALA A 60 5.36 -1.66 -8.34
N VAL A 61 5.89 -2.80 -8.80
CA VAL A 61 5.32 -3.59 -9.89
C VAL A 61 4.51 -4.76 -9.30
N PRO A 62 3.34 -5.11 -9.86
CA PRO A 62 2.67 -4.49 -11.00
C PRO A 62 1.77 -3.29 -10.64
N SER A 63 1.80 -2.79 -9.41
CA SER A 63 0.85 -1.77 -8.95
C SER A 63 0.86 -0.50 -9.80
N ASP A 64 2.04 0.03 -10.13
CA ASP A 64 2.15 1.23 -10.97
C ASP A 64 1.63 0.97 -12.39
N ALA A 65 1.95 -0.18 -13.00
CA ALA A 65 1.42 -0.53 -14.33
C ALA A 65 -0.11 -0.66 -14.32
N VAL A 66 -0.70 -1.28 -13.28
CA VAL A 66 -2.16 -1.36 -13.11
C VAL A 66 -2.78 0.04 -13.05
N THR A 67 -2.11 0.98 -12.37
CA THR A 67 -2.60 2.36 -12.28
C THR A 67 -2.54 3.10 -13.62
N VAL A 68 -1.51 2.84 -14.43
CA VAL A 68 -1.38 3.36 -15.79
C VAL A 68 -2.49 2.81 -16.68
N LEU A 69 -2.75 1.50 -16.64
CA LEU A 69 -3.84 0.87 -17.39
C LEU A 69 -5.21 1.46 -17.01
N LEU A 70 -5.45 1.68 -15.71
CA LEU A 70 -6.66 2.37 -15.26
C LEU A 70 -6.70 3.81 -15.74
N GLY A 71 -5.56 4.50 -15.76
CA GLY A 71 -5.40 5.84 -16.30
C GLY A 71 -5.76 5.95 -17.79
N TRP A 72 -5.49 4.94 -18.61
CA TRP A 72 -5.95 4.89 -20.00
C TRP A 72 -7.48 4.79 -20.13
N LEU A 73 -8.15 4.17 -19.15
CA LEU A 73 -9.61 3.99 -19.19
C LEU A 73 -10.38 5.23 -18.73
N VAL A 74 -9.90 5.95 -17.70
CA VAL A 74 -10.68 7.02 -17.04
C VAL A 74 -9.91 8.33 -16.83
N THR A 75 -8.67 8.45 -17.31
CA THR A 75 -7.63 9.44 -16.95
C THR A 75 -6.85 9.11 -15.67
N PRO A 76 -5.55 9.46 -15.58
CA PRO A 76 -4.73 9.19 -14.39
C PRO A 76 -5.25 9.85 -13.12
N ALA A 77 -5.73 11.10 -13.23
CA ALA A 77 -6.30 11.82 -12.11
C ALA A 77 -7.49 11.06 -11.51
N VAL A 78 -8.48 10.68 -12.32
CA VAL A 78 -9.66 9.94 -11.87
C VAL A 78 -9.27 8.54 -11.38
N ALA A 79 -8.36 7.85 -12.06
CA ALA A 79 -7.86 6.54 -11.66
C ALA A 79 -7.32 6.55 -10.21
N GLN A 80 -6.55 7.57 -9.85
CA GLN A 80 -6.04 7.72 -8.48
C GLN A 80 -7.18 7.84 -7.45
N LYS A 81 -8.22 8.63 -7.75
CA LYS A 81 -9.33 8.87 -6.81
C LYS A 81 -10.14 7.60 -6.67
N LEU A 82 -10.38 6.88 -7.76
CA LEU A 82 -11.03 5.57 -7.72
C LEU A 82 -10.24 4.56 -6.88
N VAL A 83 -8.90 4.56 -6.97
CA VAL A 83 -8.04 3.71 -6.14
C VAL A 83 -8.13 4.11 -4.67
N LEU A 84 -7.94 5.39 -4.32
CA LEU A 84 -8.00 5.85 -2.93
C LEU A 84 -9.38 5.63 -2.30
N VAL A 85 -10.47 5.98 -3.01
CA VAL A 85 -11.85 5.71 -2.59
C VAL A 85 -12.09 4.21 -2.47
N GLY A 86 -11.64 3.44 -3.47
CA GLY A 86 -11.77 1.99 -3.53
C GLY A 86 -11.10 1.30 -2.34
N ILE A 87 -9.90 1.73 -1.95
CA ILE A 87 -9.17 1.22 -0.78
C ILE A 87 -10.00 1.39 0.49
N LEU A 88 -10.48 2.60 0.78
CA LEU A 88 -11.21 2.90 2.01
C LEU A 88 -12.58 2.19 2.04
N LEU A 89 -13.30 2.17 0.92
CA LEU A 89 -14.55 1.42 0.80
C LEU A 89 -14.34 -0.09 0.94
N LEU A 90 -13.28 -0.63 0.34
CA LEU A 90 -12.96 -2.05 0.42
C LEU A 90 -12.62 -2.46 1.87
N ALA A 91 -11.85 -1.64 2.60
CA ALA A 91 -11.57 -1.84 4.02
C ALA A 91 -12.84 -1.80 4.87
N ALA A 92 -13.64 -0.74 4.73
CA ALA A 92 -14.90 -0.54 5.45
C ALA A 92 -15.91 -1.69 5.25
N LEU A 93 -16.19 -2.01 3.99
CA LEU A 93 -17.17 -3.03 3.62
C LEU A 93 -16.64 -4.44 3.93
N GLY A 94 -15.33 -4.65 3.81
CA GLY A 94 -14.66 -5.89 4.17
C GLY A 94 -14.77 -6.18 5.65
N ALA A 95 -14.46 -5.20 6.49
CA ALA A 95 -14.58 -5.33 7.94
C ALA A 95 -16.04 -5.62 8.35
N ALA A 96 -17.02 -4.89 7.79
CA ALA A 96 -18.44 -5.17 8.05
C ALA A 96 -18.87 -6.57 7.55
N ALA A 97 -18.33 -7.03 6.42
CA ALA A 97 -18.58 -8.35 5.88
C ALA A 97 -17.96 -9.46 6.75
N LEU A 98 -16.78 -9.24 7.30
CA LEU A 98 -16.11 -10.15 8.23
C LEU A 98 -16.83 -10.19 9.59
N LEU A 99 -17.30 -9.05 10.09
CA LEU A 99 -18.20 -9.00 11.26
C LEU A 99 -19.40 -9.91 11.06
N ARG A 100 -20.12 -9.80 9.93
CA ARG A 100 -21.28 -10.64 9.63
C ARG A 100 -20.92 -12.12 9.46
N GLN A 101 -19.69 -12.44 9.08
CA GLN A 101 -19.23 -13.83 9.03
C GLN A 101 -19.05 -14.43 10.44
N LEU A 102 -18.64 -13.62 11.42
CA LEU A 102 -18.47 -14.05 12.81
C LEU A 102 -19.75 -13.93 13.63
N ARG A 103 -20.60 -12.96 13.28
CA ARG A 103 -21.87 -12.61 13.94
C ARG A 103 -22.93 -12.36 12.87
N PRO A 104 -23.58 -13.42 12.34
CA PRO A 104 -24.57 -13.28 11.26
C PRO A 104 -25.71 -12.31 11.58
N ASP A 105 -26.11 -12.24 12.84
CA ASP A 105 -27.20 -11.39 13.31
C ASP A 105 -26.73 -9.99 13.76
N ALA A 106 -25.49 -9.58 13.47
CA ALA A 106 -24.97 -8.29 13.90
C ALA A 106 -25.87 -7.13 13.43
N GLY A 107 -26.27 -6.28 14.37
CA GLY A 107 -27.15 -5.14 14.11
C GLY A 107 -26.53 -4.05 13.23
N VAL A 108 -27.36 -3.13 12.73
CA VAL A 108 -26.92 -2.05 11.84
C VAL A 108 -25.92 -1.09 12.49
N VAL A 109 -26.08 -0.80 13.79
CA VAL A 109 -25.18 0.08 14.56
C VAL A 109 -23.77 -0.53 14.62
N ALA A 110 -23.67 -1.83 14.89
CA ALA A 110 -22.41 -2.56 14.88
C ALA A 110 -21.74 -2.55 13.50
N ALA A 111 -22.52 -2.73 12.43
CA ALA A 111 -21.99 -2.65 11.08
C ALA A 111 -21.47 -1.25 10.73
N CYS A 112 -22.18 -0.18 11.13
CA CYS A 112 -21.72 1.20 10.92
C CYS A 112 -20.46 1.51 11.74
N ALA A 113 -20.41 1.10 13.01
CA ALA A 113 -19.26 1.30 13.88
C ALA A 113 -17.99 0.65 13.32
N VAL A 114 -18.09 -0.60 12.83
CA VAL A 114 -16.96 -1.30 12.19
C VAL A 114 -16.51 -0.61 10.91
N THR A 115 -17.46 -0.14 10.11
CA THR A 115 -17.16 0.60 8.89
C THR A 115 -16.38 1.89 9.19
N VAL A 116 -16.80 2.66 10.20
CA VAL A 116 -16.06 3.87 10.62
C VAL A 116 -14.69 3.48 11.17
N ALA A 117 -14.59 2.53 12.10
CA ALA A 117 -13.33 2.15 12.72
C ALA A 117 -12.29 1.56 11.74
N ALA A 118 -12.75 0.91 10.65
CA ALA A 118 -11.87 0.42 9.59
C ALA A 118 -11.19 1.53 8.79
N VAL A 119 -11.83 2.69 8.67
CA VAL A 119 -11.31 3.82 7.87
C VAL A 119 -10.69 4.89 8.78
N TRP A 120 -11.23 5.05 9.99
CA TRP A 120 -10.89 6.13 10.92
C TRP A 120 -10.02 5.62 12.07
N ASN A 121 -8.73 5.43 11.79
CA ASN A 121 -7.75 4.97 12.77
C ASN A 121 -6.34 5.49 12.43
N PRO A 122 -5.38 5.48 13.39
CA PRO A 122 -4.03 6.00 13.17
C PRO A 122 -3.28 5.32 12.03
N PHE A 123 -3.43 3.99 11.86
CA PHE A 123 -2.78 3.25 10.78
C PHE A 123 -3.17 3.80 9.41
N VAL A 124 -4.45 4.08 9.18
CA VAL A 124 -4.91 4.67 7.91
C VAL A 124 -4.40 6.10 7.78
N ALA A 125 -4.45 6.90 8.85
CA ALA A 125 -3.98 8.29 8.82
C ALA A 125 -2.49 8.40 8.43
N GLU A 126 -1.62 7.68 9.14
CA GLU A 126 -0.17 7.69 8.90
C GLU A 126 0.17 7.25 7.47
N ARG A 127 -0.49 6.18 6.99
CA ARG A 127 -0.23 5.62 5.65
C ARG A 127 -0.80 6.50 4.53
N LEU A 128 -1.87 7.26 4.77
CA LEU A 128 -2.37 8.25 3.80
C LEU A 128 -1.41 9.44 3.67
N VAL A 129 -0.89 9.96 4.78
CA VAL A 129 0.07 11.09 4.77
C VAL A 129 1.34 10.74 4.03
N VAL A 130 1.88 9.53 4.21
CA VAL A 130 3.10 9.08 3.51
C VAL A 130 2.77 8.49 2.14
N GLY A 131 1.50 8.39 1.78
CA GLY A 131 1.12 7.91 0.46
C GLY A 131 1.37 6.42 0.22
N GLN A 132 1.41 5.59 1.28
CA GLN A 132 1.65 4.15 1.20
C GLN A 132 0.39 3.36 0.83
N TRP A 133 -0.18 3.73 -0.31
CA TRP A 133 -1.44 3.19 -0.83
C TRP A 133 -1.39 1.68 -1.07
N THR A 134 -0.24 1.11 -1.43
CA THR A 134 -0.06 -0.35 -1.60
C THR A 134 -0.16 -1.13 -0.29
N VAL A 135 0.31 -0.57 0.84
CA VAL A 135 0.09 -1.13 2.17
C VAL A 135 -1.40 -1.08 2.52
N LEU A 136 -2.07 0.04 2.19
CA LEU A 136 -3.51 0.19 2.42
C LEU A 136 -4.36 -0.76 1.56
N ILE A 137 -3.94 -1.11 0.33
CA ILE A 137 -4.56 -2.20 -0.44
C ILE A 137 -4.48 -3.51 0.34
N GLY A 138 -3.31 -3.86 0.87
CA GLY A 138 -3.14 -5.05 1.72
C GLY A 138 -4.10 -5.04 2.91
N TYR A 139 -4.14 -3.92 3.66
CA TYR A 139 -5.07 -3.71 4.77
C TYR A 139 -6.54 -3.87 4.35
N ALA A 140 -6.94 -3.30 3.21
CA ALA A 140 -8.30 -3.37 2.70
C ALA A 140 -8.71 -4.77 2.23
N VAL A 141 -7.77 -5.55 1.66
CA VAL A 141 -8.00 -6.91 1.16
C VAL A 141 -8.06 -7.94 2.28
N LEU A 142 -7.30 -7.75 3.36
CA LEU A 142 -7.23 -8.67 4.51
C LEU A 142 -8.59 -9.17 5.01
N PRO A 143 -9.57 -8.32 5.38
CA PRO A 143 -10.83 -8.80 5.92
C PRO A 143 -11.61 -9.67 4.92
N TRP A 144 -11.46 -9.42 3.62
CA TRP A 144 -12.09 -10.23 2.58
C TRP A 144 -11.42 -11.57 2.37
N SER A 145 -10.08 -11.61 2.34
CA SER A 145 -9.33 -12.86 2.23
C SER A 145 -9.59 -13.75 3.45
N VAL A 146 -9.54 -13.18 4.65
CA VAL A 146 -9.87 -13.88 5.90
C VAL A 146 -11.29 -14.45 5.84
N ARG A 147 -12.28 -13.64 5.43
CA ARG A 147 -13.66 -14.10 5.26
C ARG A 147 -13.77 -15.25 4.24
N ALA A 148 -13.05 -15.18 3.12
CA ALA A 148 -13.04 -16.24 2.12
C ALA A 148 -12.49 -17.55 2.68
N CYS A 149 -11.37 -17.49 3.42
CA CYS A 149 -10.79 -18.65 4.12
C CYS A 149 -11.76 -19.24 5.14
N LEU A 150 -12.40 -18.42 5.97
CA LEU A 150 -13.39 -18.89 6.95
C LEU A 150 -14.56 -19.62 6.27
N ARG A 151 -15.04 -19.11 5.13
CA ARG A 151 -16.12 -19.76 4.35
C ARG A 151 -15.68 -21.08 3.73
N VAL A 152 -14.47 -21.15 3.17
CA VAL A 152 -13.88 -22.40 2.66
C VAL A 152 -13.79 -23.43 3.79
N ARG A 153 -13.31 -23.01 4.97
CA ARG A 153 -13.23 -23.88 6.16
C ARG A 153 -14.60 -24.33 6.65
N ALA A 154 -15.61 -23.49 6.55
CA ALA A 154 -17.00 -23.84 6.87
C ALA A 154 -17.70 -24.66 5.77
N GLY A 155 -17.03 -24.97 4.64
CA GLY A 155 -17.63 -25.71 3.53
C GLY A 155 -18.63 -24.92 2.69
N SER A 156 -18.74 -23.61 2.89
CA SER A 156 -19.71 -22.71 2.23
C SER A 156 -19.06 -21.68 1.30
N GLY A 157 -17.74 -21.75 1.15
CA GLY A 157 -16.91 -20.86 0.33
C GLY A 157 -16.26 -21.59 -0.86
N SER A 158 -15.66 -20.80 -1.75
CA SER A 158 -14.94 -21.30 -2.92
C SER A 158 -13.47 -20.93 -2.81
N GLY A 159 -12.57 -21.87 -3.16
CA GLY A 159 -11.13 -21.59 -3.27
C GLY A 159 -10.84 -20.48 -4.28
N TRP A 160 -11.66 -20.34 -5.32
CA TRP A 160 -11.52 -19.26 -6.30
C TRP A 160 -11.77 -17.87 -5.72
N ALA A 161 -12.61 -17.76 -4.67
CA ALA A 161 -12.76 -16.49 -3.97
C ALA A 161 -11.47 -16.12 -3.21
N VAL A 162 -10.77 -17.10 -2.64
CA VAL A 162 -9.46 -16.89 -2.01
C VAL A 162 -8.44 -16.46 -3.07
N CYS A 163 -8.36 -17.17 -4.19
CA CYS A 163 -7.48 -16.80 -5.30
C CYS A 163 -7.76 -15.39 -5.84
N GLY A 164 -9.03 -14.98 -5.95
CA GLY A 164 -9.38 -13.62 -6.39
C GLY A 164 -8.85 -12.53 -5.46
N TRP A 165 -8.89 -12.72 -4.14
CA TRP A 165 -8.32 -11.78 -3.19
C TRP A 165 -6.79 -11.78 -3.21
N LEU A 166 -6.16 -12.94 -3.46
CA LEU A 166 -4.70 -13.02 -3.65
C LEU A 166 -4.25 -12.32 -4.93
N VAL A 167 -5.04 -12.42 -6.01
CA VAL A 167 -4.82 -11.64 -7.23
C VAL A 167 -4.87 -10.15 -6.91
N LEU A 168 -5.92 -9.66 -6.25
CA LEU A 168 -6.03 -8.24 -5.92
C LEU A 168 -4.88 -7.76 -5.02
N ALA A 169 -4.46 -8.56 -4.04
CA ALA A 169 -3.30 -8.26 -3.21
C ALA A 169 -2.00 -8.22 -4.03
N GLY A 170 -1.79 -9.17 -4.94
CA GLY A 170 -0.61 -9.20 -5.79
C GLY A 170 -0.57 -8.06 -6.81
N LEU A 171 -1.73 -7.64 -7.34
CA LEU A 171 -1.85 -6.43 -8.17
C LEU A 171 -1.50 -5.15 -7.39
N GLY A 172 -1.70 -5.15 -6.08
CA GLY A 172 -1.25 -4.08 -5.17
C GLY A 172 0.26 -4.05 -4.89
N GLY A 173 1.05 -4.92 -5.53
CA GLY A 173 2.51 -4.97 -5.38
C GLY A 173 2.99 -5.70 -4.11
N ALA A 174 4.29 -5.63 -3.85
CA ALA A 174 4.94 -6.47 -2.83
C ALA A 174 4.42 -6.21 -1.40
N ASN A 175 4.03 -4.97 -1.08
CA ASN A 175 3.52 -4.60 0.24
C ASN A 175 2.13 -5.18 0.54
N ALA A 176 1.20 -5.15 -0.41
CA ALA A 176 -0.10 -5.80 -0.23
C ALA A 176 0.06 -7.32 -0.16
N TRP A 177 0.95 -7.87 -1.00
CA TRP A 177 1.25 -9.30 -1.07
C TRP A 177 1.76 -9.85 0.28
N VAL A 178 2.75 -9.20 0.91
CA VAL A 178 3.36 -9.69 2.17
C VAL A 178 2.40 -9.68 3.35
N LEU A 179 1.36 -8.84 3.34
CA LEU A 179 0.33 -8.83 4.37
C LEU A 179 -0.70 -9.95 4.17
N VAL A 180 -1.18 -10.11 2.93
CA VAL A 180 -2.33 -10.96 2.64
C VAL A 180 -1.92 -12.42 2.46
N VAL A 181 -0.80 -12.71 1.77
CA VAL A 181 -0.43 -14.08 1.40
C VAL A 181 -0.11 -14.95 2.62
N PRO A 182 0.80 -14.57 3.53
CA PRO A 182 1.13 -15.42 4.69
C PRO A 182 -0.09 -15.68 5.58
N THR A 183 -0.92 -14.65 5.78
CA THR A 183 -2.18 -14.74 6.52
C THR A 183 -3.15 -15.75 5.89
N THR A 184 -3.31 -15.66 4.57
CA THR A 184 -4.20 -16.55 3.80
C THR A 184 -3.73 -17.99 3.86
N LEU A 185 -2.44 -18.23 3.61
CA LEU A 185 -1.85 -19.56 3.66
C LEU A 185 -1.94 -20.14 5.08
N GLY A 186 -1.61 -19.37 6.11
CA GLY A 186 -1.71 -19.80 7.51
C GLY A 186 -3.14 -20.23 7.90
N LEU A 187 -4.16 -19.48 7.47
CA LEU A 187 -5.57 -19.83 7.73
C LEU A 187 -6.05 -21.07 6.95
N LEU A 188 -5.46 -21.36 5.78
CA LEU A 188 -5.72 -22.58 5.02
C LEU A 188 -4.97 -23.79 5.58
N THR A 189 -3.80 -23.58 6.19
CA THR A 189 -2.98 -24.63 6.82
C THR A 189 -3.55 -25.06 8.18
N PHE A 190 -3.92 -24.11 9.04
CA PHE A 190 -4.32 -24.40 10.42
C PHE A 190 -5.83 -24.34 10.67
N PRO A 191 -6.34 -25.07 11.69
CA PRO A 191 -5.67 -26.16 12.43
C PRO A 191 -5.52 -27.46 11.60
N ARG A 192 -6.23 -27.58 10.48
CA ARG A 192 -6.10 -28.70 9.54
C ARG A 192 -5.97 -28.17 8.12
N PRO A 193 -5.01 -28.68 7.33
CA PRO A 193 -4.70 -28.14 6.03
C PRO A 193 -5.81 -28.41 5.02
N ARG A 194 -6.14 -27.38 4.24
CA ARG A 194 -7.00 -27.45 3.06
C ARG A 194 -6.11 -27.57 1.83
N TRP A 195 -5.49 -28.73 1.64
CA TRP A 195 -4.41 -28.93 0.66
C TRP A 195 -4.71 -28.42 -0.75
N ARG A 196 -5.92 -28.69 -1.26
CA ARG A 196 -6.31 -28.22 -2.60
C ARG A 196 -6.36 -26.70 -2.69
N GLU A 197 -7.04 -26.05 -1.75
CA GLU A 197 -7.14 -24.59 -1.71
C GLU A 197 -5.80 -23.93 -1.36
N LEU A 198 -4.99 -24.57 -0.51
CA LEU A 198 -3.65 -24.13 -0.15
C LEU A 198 -2.71 -24.17 -1.36
N ALA A 199 -2.69 -25.27 -2.12
CA ALA A 199 -1.89 -25.39 -3.34
C ALA A 199 -2.31 -24.35 -4.39
N ALA A 200 -3.61 -24.19 -4.62
CA ALA A 200 -4.11 -23.16 -5.55
C ALA A 200 -3.75 -21.74 -5.09
N ALA A 201 -3.93 -21.43 -3.80
CA ALA A 201 -3.56 -20.14 -3.22
C ALA A 201 -2.06 -19.87 -3.36
N PHE A 202 -1.21 -20.86 -3.08
CA PHE A 202 0.24 -20.74 -3.21
C PHE A 202 0.66 -20.48 -4.66
N LEU A 203 0.16 -21.28 -5.62
CA LEU A 203 0.47 -21.10 -7.04
C LEU A 203 0.05 -19.72 -7.56
N VAL A 204 -1.15 -19.27 -7.19
CA VAL A 204 -1.64 -17.92 -7.55
C VAL A 204 -0.78 -16.84 -6.91
N ALA A 205 -0.44 -16.97 -5.63
CA ALA A 205 0.37 -15.98 -4.92
C ALA A 205 1.76 -15.84 -5.54
N VAL A 206 2.46 -16.96 -5.80
CA VAL A 206 3.78 -16.97 -6.44
C VAL A 206 3.70 -16.40 -7.85
N GLY A 207 2.70 -16.83 -8.63
CA GLY A 207 2.54 -16.41 -10.02
C GLY A 207 2.23 -14.92 -10.17
N VAL A 208 1.27 -14.38 -9.42
CA VAL A 208 0.89 -12.95 -9.52
C VAL A 208 1.99 -12.02 -9.01
N GLY A 209 2.81 -12.47 -8.06
CA GLY A 209 3.95 -11.68 -7.57
C GLY A 209 5.19 -11.70 -8.47
N ALA A 210 5.21 -12.53 -9.53
CA ALA A 210 6.43 -12.80 -10.29
C ALA A 210 7.04 -11.57 -10.95
N ALA A 211 6.22 -10.57 -11.31
CA ALA A 211 6.71 -9.33 -11.91
C ALA A 211 7.65 -8.52 -11.01
N TRP A 212 7.60 -8.70 -9.68
CA TRP A 212 8.52 -8.03 -8.77
C TRP A 212 9.57 -8.96 -8.14
N TRP A 213 9.19 -10.18 -7.72
CA TRP A 213 10.13 -11.02 -6.96
C TRP A 213 11.18 -11.66 -7.86
N LEU A 214 10.80 -12.07 -9.07
CA LEU A 214 11.72 -12.74 -9.99
C LEU A 214 12.90 -11.83 -10.37
N PRO A 215 12.67 -10.60 -10.88
CA PRO A 215 13.78 -9.71 -11.17
C PRO A 215 14.55 -9.29 -9.91
N ALA A 216 13.92 -9.17 -8.75
CA ALA A 216 14.60 -8.83 -7.50
C ALA A 216 15.57 -9.94 -7.03
N ILE A 217 15.18 -11.21 -7.17
CA ILE A 217 16.05 -12.36 -6.84
C ILE A 217 17.19 -12.46 -7.85
N VAL A 218 16.89 -12.38 -9.15
CA VAL A 218 17.91 -12.53 -10.21
C VAL A 218 18.96 -11.42 -10.15
N ARG A 219 18.55 -10.19 -9.83
CA ARG A 219 19.46 -9.03 -9.70
C ARG A 219 20.15 -8.93 -8.35
N GLY A 220 19.78 -9.77 -7.37
CA GLY A 220 20.42 -9.81 -6.06
C GLY A 220 20.32 -8.49 -5.29
N ALA A 221 19.11 -7.90 -5.24
CA ALA A 221 18.91 -6.59 -4.62
C ALA A 221 19.47 -6.55 -3.17
N PRO A 222 20.44 -5.66 -2.88
CA PRO A 222 21.12 -5.66 -1.59
C PRO A 222 20.16 -5.27 -0.46
N SER A 223 20.42 -5.79 0.74
CA SER A 223 19.79 -5.33 1.97
C SER A 223 20.80 -4.47 2.75
N SER A 224 20.30 -3.45 3.45
CA SER A 224 21.13 -2.57 4.27
C SER A 224 20.67 -2.56 5.72
N ASP A 225 21.62 -2.70 6.65
CA ASP A 225 21.35 -2.67 8.10
C ASP A 225 20.71 -1.35 8.53
N ALA A 226 21.17 -0.24 7.95
CA ALA A 226 20.60 1.09 8.18
C ALA A 226 19.09 1.12 7.91
N GLY A 227 18.62 0.42 6.86
CA GLY A 227 17.19 0.33 6.55
C GLY A 227 16.40 -0.43 7.61
N VAL A 228 16.94 -1.52 8.15
CA VAL A 228 16.28 -2.31 9.20
C VAL A 228 15.99 -1.47 10.43
N THR A 229 16.96 -0.65 10.83
CA THR A 229 16.83 0.22 12.01
C THR A 229 15.91 1.41 11.72
N ALA A 230 16.03 2.01 10.53
CA ALA A 230 15.25 3.18 10.15
C ALA A 230 13.75 2.90 10.01
N PHE A 231 13.37 1.72 9.49
CA PHE A 231 11.98 1.35 9.22
C PHE A 231 11.34 0.50 10.33
N ALA A 232 12.07 0.23 11.41
CA ALA A 232 11.56 -0.41 12.61
C ALA A 232 10.30 0.30 13.15
N ALA A 233 9.39 -0.42 13.81
CA ALA A 233 8.28 0.23 14.51
C ALA A 233 8.81 1.22 15.56
N HIS A 234 8.28 2.44 15.55
CA HIS A 234 8.65 3.50 16.49
C HIS A 234 7.52 3.77 17.49
N SER A 235 7.85 4.49 18.55
CA SER A 235 6.84 5.04 19.45
C SER A 235 6.37 6.37 18.90
N ASP A 236 5.07 6.53 18.71
CA ASP A 236 4.44 7.80 18.33
C ASP A 236 3.73 8.46 19.53
N SER A 237 3.93 7.92 20.74
CA SER A 237 3.29 8.36 21.98
C SER A 237 4.16 8.06 23.21
N LEU A 238 3.73 8.54 24.38
CA LEU A 238 4.41 8.26 25.66
C LEU A 238 4.23 6.82 26.16
N LEU A 239 3.40 5.99 25.51
CA LEU A 239 3.16 4.59 25.91
C LEU A 239 4.21 3.61 25.35
N GLY A 240 5.25 4.12 24.70
CA GLY A 240 6.26 3.30 24.05
C GLY A 240 5.73 2.59 22.79
N VAL A 241 6.62 1.80 22.16
CA VAL A 241 6.33 1.08 20.91
C VAL A 241 5.08 0.19 21.04
N LEU A 242 4.94 -0.55 22.14
CA LEU A 242 3.83 -1.48 22.30
C LEU A 242 2.48 -0.77 22.44
N GLY A 243 2.39 0.29 23.26
CA GLY A 243 1.16 1.08 23.40
C GLY A 243 0.77 1.77 22.10
N SER A 244 1.77 2.25 21.37
CA SER A 244 1.61 2.86 20.03
C SER A 244 0.99 1.86 19.05
N LEU A 245 1.58 0.66 18.93
CA LEU A 245 1.12 -0.41 18.06
C LEU A 245 -0.27 -0.97 18.45
N LEU A 246 -0.55 -1.13 19.76
CA LEU A 246 -1.85 -1.59 20.25
C LEU A 246 -2.97 -0.65 19.80
N GLY A 247 -2.73 0.66 19.82
CA GLY A 247 -3.64 1.70 19.33
C GLY A 247 -3.64 1.89 17.81
N GLY A 248 -2.86 1.10 17.06
CA GLY A 248 -2.79 1.16 15.60
C GLY A 248 -1.81 2.18 15.02
N GLY A 249 -1.00 2.85 15.84
CA GLY A 249 0.04 3.78 15.40
C GLY A 249 1.43 3.13 15.38
N GLY A 250 2.46 3.93 15.65
CA GLY A 250 3.85 3.48 15.78
C GLY A 250 4.62 3.41 14.45
N PHE A 251 4.18 4.20 13.46
CA PHE A 251 4.88 4.32 12.19
C PHE A 251 6.29 4.90 12.38
N TRP A 252 7.22 4.59 11.48
CA TRP A 252 8.63 4.96 11.65
C TRP A 252 8.94 6.43 11.28
N ASN A 253 8.06 7.10 10.53
CA ASN A 253 8.25 8.49 10.11
C ASN A 253 7.43 9.45 10.98
N PRO A 254 8.06 10.27 11.86
CA PRO A 254 7.35 11.18 12.74
C PRO A 254 6.53 12.25 12.03
N SER A 255 6.90 12.59 10.80
CA SER A 255 6.10 13.53 10.01
C SER A 255 4.69 12.99 9.72
N ALA A 256 4.44 11.69 9.81
CA ALA A 256 3.13 11.10 9.57
C ALA A 256 2.19 11.13 10.78
N TYR A 257 2.70 11.44 11.97
CA TYR A 257 1.94 11.29 13.21
C TYR A 257 0.80 12.30 13.28
N PRO A 258 -0.43 11.84 13.56
CA PRO A 258 -1.52 12.73 13.92
C PRO A 258 -1.19 13.49 15.22
N PRO A 259 -1.52 14.79 15.35
CA PRO A 259 -1.28 15.56 16.57
C PRO A 259 -1.90 14.93 17.83
N GLU A 260 -3.01 14.21 17.68
CA GLU A 260 -3.72 13.56 18.78
C GLU A 260 -2.90 12.45 19.46
N ARG A 261 -1.83 11.97 18.82
CA ARG A 261 -0.93 10.95 19.39
C ARG A 261 -0.13 11.47 20.59
N ASP A 262 0.04 12.79 20.72
CA ASP A 262 0.66 13.42 21.88
C ASP A 262 -0.22 13.32 23.14
N VAL A 263 -1.52 13.11 22.97
CA VAL A 263 -2.47 12.97 24.08
C VAL A 263 -2.56 11.52 24.52
N THR A 264 -1.77 11.18 25.54
CA THR A 264 -1.63 9.80 26.06
C THR A 264 -2.97 9.11 26.34
N VAL A 265 -3.97 9.83 26.87
CA VAL A 265 -5.30 9.27 27.14
C VAL A 265 -6.00 8.80 25.86
N LEU A 266 -5.87 9.52 24.74
CA LEU A 266 -6.47 9.11 23.46
C LEU A 266 -5.81 7.83 22.93
N VAL A 267 -4.48 7.72 23.08
CA VAL A 267 -3.74 6.49 22.73
C VAL A 267 -4.17 5.31 23.60
N LEU A 268 -4.31 5.52 24.92
CA LEU A 268 -4.79 4.52 25.86
C LEU A 268 -6.20 4.04 25.50
N VAL A 269 -7.12 4.95 25.19
CA VAL A 269 -8.48 4.62 24.75
C VAL A 269 -8.44 3.74 23.50
N GLY A 270 -7.67 4.13 22.47
CA GLY A 270 -7.50 3.33 21.25
C GLY A 270 -6.97 1.93 21.53
N ALA A 271 -5.93 1.81 22.36
CA ALA A 271 -5.33 0.54 22.74
C ALA A 271 -6.31 -0.36 23.52
N VAL A 272 -7.03 0.18 24.51
CA VAL A 272 -8.02 -0.55 25.30
C VAL A 272 -9.16 -1.04 24.43
N LEU A 273 -9.67 -0.21 23.51
CA LEU A 273 -10.72 -0.59 22.58
C LEU A 273 -10.25 -1.68 21.62
N ALA A 274 -9.02 -1.60 21.13
CA ALA A 274 -8.44 -2.62 20.27
C ALA A 274 -8.32 -3.97 20.99
N ILE A 275 -7.78 -3.97 22.22
CA ILE A 275 -7.68 -5.18 23.07
C ILE A 275 -9.07 -5.76 23.36
N ALA A 276 -10.03 -4.92 23.76
CA ALA A 276 -11.41 -5.35 24.02
C ALA A 276 -12.06 -5.95 22.77
N GLY A 277 -11.82 -5.37 21.60
CA GLY A 277 -12.26 -5.90 20.32
C GLY A 277 -11.68 -7.28 20.04
N VAL A 278 -10.36 -7.43 20.10
CA VAL A 278 -9.69 -8.72 19.87
C VAL A 278 -10.16 -9.78 20.87
N ALA A 279 -10.28 -9.43 22.15
CA ALA A 279 -10.84 -10.32 23.17
C ALA A 279 -12.28 -10.74 22.83
N ALA A 280 -13.11 -9.82 22.35
CA ALA A 280 -14.49 -10.12 21.94
C ALA A 280 -14.57 -11.09 20.75
N VAL A 281 -13.64 -11.02 19.79
CA VAL A 281 -13.52 -12.00 18.69
C VAL A 281 -13.16 -13.39 19.23
N GLY A 282 -12.22 -13.44 20.19
CA GLY A 282 -11.71 -14.67 20.81
C GLY A 282 -12.73 -15.50 21.58
N THR A 283 -13.87 -14.91 21.97
CA THR A 283 -14.94 -15.65 22.66
C THR A 283 -15.64 -16.68 21.76
N SER A 284 -15.46 -16.59 20.44
CA SER A 284 -16.06 -17.51 19.47
C SER A 284 -15.03 -18.50 18.92
N ARG A 285 -15.43 -19.76 18.67
CA ARG A 285 -14.53 -20.77 18.06
C ARG A 285 -14.02 -20.33 16.68
N ALA A 286 -14.85 -19.63 15.91
CA ALA A 286 -14.48 -19.10 14.60
C ALA A 286 -13.51 -17.90 14.68
N GLY A 287 -13.53 -17.15 15.79
CA GLY A 287 -12.67 -15.98 16.00
C GLY A 287 -11.32 -16.28 16.63
N ARG A 288 -11.16 -17.38 17.38
CA ARG A 288 -9.86 -17.76 17.99
C ARG A 288 -8.68 -17.79 17.01
N PRO A 289 -8.78 -18.37 15.80
CA PRO A 289 -7.68 -18.30 14.84
C PRO A 289 -7.34 -16.87 14.42
N LEU A 290 -8.32 -15.97 14.38
CA LEU A 290 -8.10 -14.57 14.04
C LEU A 290 -7.34 -13.84 15.13
N VAL A 291 -7.61 -14.13 16.41
CA VAL A 291 -6.82 -13.60 17.53
C VAL A 291 -5.35 -14.00 17.40
N VAL A 292 -5.07 -15.27 17.04
CA VAL A 292 -3.70 -15.73 16.81
C VAL A 292 -3.04 -14.97 15.65
N VAL A 293 -3.74 -14.79 14.53
CA VAL A 293 -3.25 -14.00 13.39
C VAL A 293 -2.96 -12.56 13.78
N GLY A 294 -3.90 -11.91 14.49
CA GLY A 294 -3.73 -10.53 14.94
C GLY A 294 -2.57 -10.37 15.92
N ALA A 295 -2.47 -11.29 16.90
CA ALA A 295 -1.38 -11.31 17.86
C ALA A 295 -0.01 -11.58 17.21
N ALA A 296 0.05 -12.48 16.22
CA ALA A 296 1.26 -12.73 15.46
C ALA A 296 1.71 -11.49 14.68
N GLY A 297 0.79 -10.79 14.00
CA GLY A 297 1.10 -9.54 13.31
C GLY A 297 1.58 -8.43 14.25
N LEU A 298 0.92 -8.28 15.41
CA LEU A 298 1.35 -7.35 16.46
C LEU A 298 2.75 -7.69 16.99
N LEU A 299 3.01 -8.97 17.22
CA LEU A 299 4.31 -9.45 17.70
C LEU A 299 5.41 -9.15 16.69
N VAL A 300 5.18 -9.42 15.41
CA VAL A 300 6.13 -9.11 14.32
C VAL A 300 6.42 -7.61 14.29
N ALA A 301 5.38 -6.76 14.39
CA ALA A 301 5.56 -5.31 14.46
C ALA A 301 6.34 -4.87 15.70
N ALA A 302 6.03 -5.42 16.88
CA ALA A 302 6.70 -5.06 18.13
C ALA A 302 8.18 -5.50 18.16
N VAL A 303 8.46 -6.73 17.69
CA VAL A 303 9.82 -7.28 17.56
C VAL A 303 10.67 -6.46 16.59
N SER A 304 10.08 -5.83 15.57
CA SER A 304 10.82 -4.91 14.71
C SER A 304 11.30 -3.65 15.44
N GLY A 305 10.55 -3.18 16.44
CA GLY A 305 10.81 -1.91 17.14
C GLY A 305 11.67 -2.02 18.41
N TRP A 306 11.68 -3.17 19.08
CA TRP A 306 12.44 -3.33 20.32
C TRP A 306 13.95 -3.43 20.11
N ALA A 307 14.71 -2.68 20.91
CA ALA A 307 16.17 -2.61 20.78
C ALA A 307 16.86 -3.99 20.92
N TRP A 308 16.38 -4.83 21.84
CA TRP A 308 17.00 -6.13 22.15
C TRP A 308 16.75 -7.21 21.08
N THR A 309 15.74 -7.04 20.22
CA THR A 309 15.43 -7.97 19.12
C THR A 309 16.04 -7.56 17.78
N ARG A 310 16.63 -6.36 17.69
CA ARG A 310 17.23 -5.83 16.45
C ARG A 310 18.25 -6.78 15.80
N PRO A 311 19.18 -7.43 16.53
CA PRO A 311 20.13 -8.34 15.89
C PRO A 311 19.46 -9.50 15.15
N ALA A 312 18.42 -10.10 15.73
CA ALA A 312 17.67 -11.17 15.07
C ALA A 312 16.85 -10.64 13.88
N TRP A 313 16.30 -9.43 14.01
CA TRP A 313 15.54 -8.78 12.94
C TRP A 313 16.41 -8.44 11.73
N ARG A 314 17.68 -8.08 11.94
CA ARG A 314 18.68 -7.87 10.87
C ARG A 314 18.89 -9.13 10.04
N LEU A 315 19.06 -10.28 10.70
CA LEU A 315 19.21 -11.56 10.01
C LEU A 315 17.99 -11.88 9.12
N VAL A 316 16.78 -11.53 9.58
CA VAL A 316 15.56 -11.70 8.76
C VAL A 316 15.59 -10.78 7.54
N ALA A 317 16.06 -9.55 7.69
CA ALA A 317 16.13 -8.57 6.61
C ALA A 317 17.19 -8.90 5.54
N GLU A 318 18.24 -9.64 5.92
CA GLU A 318 19.31 -10.11 5.04
C GLU A 318 18.89 -11.29 4.13
N LEU A 319 17.84 -12.03 4.50
CA LEU A 319 17.32 -13.11 3.66
C LEU A 319 16.78 -12.56 2.33
N PRO A 320 16.80 -13.34 1.23
CA PRO A 320 16.13 -12.96 -0.01
C PRO A 320 14.66 -12.60 0.23
N GLY A 321 14.28 -11.37 -0.10
CA GLY A 321 12.94 -10.83 0.18
C GLY A 321 12.71 -10.31 1.61
N GLY A 322 13.68 -10.47 2.51
CA GLY A 322 13.69 -9.96 3.89
C GLY A 322 13.56 -8.44 3.98
N GLY A 323 14.03 -7.70 2.98
CA GLY A 323 13.78 -6.27 2.84
C GLY A 323 12.29 -5.89 2.81
N LEU A 324 11.38 -6.81 2.46
CA LEU A 324 9.94 -6.59 2.61
C LEU A 324 9.48 -6.60 4.07
N ALA A 325 10.20 -7.24 4.97
CA ALA A 325 9.87 -7.21 6.39
C ALA A 325 10.39 -5.96 7.10
N ARG A 326 11.31 -5.19 6.48
CA ARG A 326 12.01 -4.05 7.14
C ARG A 326 11.06 -3.03 7.78
N ASP A 327 9.97 -2.66 7.09
CA ASP A 327 8.86 -1.89 7.66
C ASP A 327 7.98 -2.86 8.46
N GLY A 328 8.27 -2.98 9.75
CA GLY A 328 7.58 -3.91 10.62
C GLY A 328 6.19 -3.45 11.04
N GLN A 329 5.94 -2.13 11.12
CA GLN A 329 4.66 -1.61 11.60
C GLN A 329 3.50 -2.00 10.70
N LYS A 330 3.73 -2.23 9.40
CA LYS A 330 2.65 -2.67 8.48
C LYS A 330 1.98 -3.97 8.91
N PHE A 331 2.69 -4.86 9.62
CA PHE A 331 2.11 -6.10 10.12
C PHE A 331 1.08 -5.88 11.25
N ALA A 332 1.07 -4.69 11.88
CA ALA A 332 0.01 -4.27 12.79
C ALA A 332 -1.37 -4.18 12.10
N ALA A 333 -1.42 -4.12 10.76
CA ALA A 333 -2.65 -4.26 9.98
C ALA A 333 -3.45 -5.51 10.37
N LEU A 334 -2.77 -6.64 10.66
CA LEU A 334 -3.42 -7.89 11.07
C LEU A 334 -4.10 -7.76 12.42
N TRP A 335 -3.43 -7.14 13.39
CA TRP A 335 -4.00 -6.81 14.70
C TRP A 335 -5.22 -5.91 14.55
N LEU A 336 -5.06 -4.84 13.78
CA LEU A 336 -6.06 -3.80 13.63
C LEU A 336 -7.33 -4.31 12.95
N VAL A 337 -7.23 -5.14 11.90
CA VAL A 337 -8.41 -5.76 11.25
C VAL A 337 -9.22 -6.57 12.27
N VAL A 338 -8.56 -7.34 13.14
CA VAL A 338 -9.23 -8.16 14.16
C VAL A 338 -9.84 -7.27 15.25
N ALA A 339 -9.11 -6.25 15.70
CA ALA A 339 -9.57 -5.26 16.67
C ALA A 339 -10.82 -4.52 16.19
N VAL A 340 -10.80 -4.00 14.96
CA VAL A 340 -11.92 -3.26 14.34
C VAL A 340 -13.15 -4.15 14.20
N VAL A 341 -13.01 -5.38 13.70
CA VAL A 341 -14.14 -6.31 13.62
C VAL A 341 -14.68 -6.65 15.02
N GLY A 342 -13.77 -6.82 15.98
CA GLY A 342 -14.10 -7.06 17.37
C GLY A 342 -14.86 -5.93 18.05
N LEU A 343 -14.53 -4.68 17.73
CA LEU A 343 -15.29 -3.51 18.19
C LEU A 343 -16.77 -3.62 17.76
N GLY A 344 -17.03 -4.09 16.54
CA GLY A 344 -18.39 -4.40 16.09
C GLY A 344 -19.09 -5.46 16.93
N VAL A 345 -18.36 -6.50 17.35
CA VAL A 345 -18.89 -7.52 18.26
C VAL A 345 -19.24 -6.91 19.62
N VAL A 346 -18.40 -6.00 20.14
CA VAL A 346 -18.67 -5.28 21.40
C VAL A 346 -19.90 -4.40 21.26
N VAL A 347 -20.00 -3.61 20.20
CA VAL A 347 -21.14 -2.72 19.91
C VAL A 347 -22.43 -3.53 19.76
N ASP A 348 -22.42 -4.66 19.04
CA ASP A 348 -23.59 -5.55 18.90
C ASP A 348 -24.06 -6.08 20.27
N ARG A 349 -23.12 -6.47 21.15
CA ARG A 349 -23.46 -6.93 22.50
C ARG A 349 -24.07 -5.82 23.35
N LEU A 350 -23.56 -4.60 23.26
CA LEU A 350 -24.08 -3.46 24.01
C LEU A 350 -25.48 -3.08 23.56
N VAL A 351 -25.73 -3.01 22.26
CA VAL A 351 -27.08 -2.74 21.73
C VAL A 351 -28.08 -3.79 22.22
N ARG A 352 -27.70 -5.07 22.20
CA ARG A 352 -28.56 -6.18 22.64
C ARG A 352 -28.83 -6.21 24.16
N ARG A 353 -28.00 -5.56 24.98
CA ARG A 353 -28.23 -5.46 26.43
C ARG A 353 -29.38 -4.52 26.80
N GLY A 354 -29.77 -3.59 25.93
CA GLY A 354 -30.84 -2.62 26.19
C GLY A 354 -30.47 -1.56 27.25
N GLY A 355 -31.48 -0.81 27.73
CA GLY A 355 -31.28 0.27 28.71
C GLY A 355 -30.47 1.44 28.14
N VAL A 356 -29.44 1.91 28.86
CA VAL A 356 -28.52 2.97 28.41
C VAL A 356 -27.39 2.48 27.49
N ALA A 357 -27.21 1.16 27.37
CA ALA A 357 -26.13 0.57 26.57
C ALA A 357 -26.15 0.92 25.06
N PRO A 358 -27.31 1.20 24.41
CA PRO A 358 -27.34 1.72 23.05
C PRO A 358 -26.66 3.10 22.91
N PHE A 359 -26.77 3.99 23.91
CA PHE A 359 -26.04 5.27 23.89
C PHE A 359 -24.53 5.04 23.94
N ALA A 360 -24.07 4.13 24.80
CA ALA A 360 -22.67 3.72 24.86
C ALA A 360 -22.20 3.09 23.53
N ALA A 361 -23.07 2.32 22.87
CA ALA A 361 -22.80 1.74 21.56
C ALA A 361 -22.64 2.81 20.46
N VAL A 362 -23.47 3.86 20.49
CA VAL A 362 -23.33 5.02 19.58
C VAL A 362 -22.07 5.82 19.89
N ALA A 363 -21.77 6.07 21.16
CA ALA A 363 -20.54 6.74 21.58
C ALA A 363 -19.29 5.98 21.10
N LEU A 364 -19.28 4.65 21.24
CA LEU A 364 -18.23 3.79 20.71
C LEU A 364 -18.13 3.81 19.18
N ALA A 365 -19.24 3.96 18.46
CA ALA A 365 -19.23 4.10 17.01
C ALA A 365 -18.60 5.43 16.53
N LEU A 366 -18.66 6.46 17.37
CA LEU A 366 -18.14 7.79 17.10
C LEU A 366 -16.74 8.04 17.70
N VAL A 367 -16.20 7.09 18.46
CA VAL A 367 -14.94 7.30 19.18
C VAL A 367 -13.78 7.65 18.25
N GLY A 368 -13.63 6.98 17.10
CA GLY A 368 -12.56 7.25 16.13
C GLY A 368 -12.55 8.72 15.68
N PRO A 369 -13.64 9.22 15.07
CA PRO A 369 -13.78 10.64 14.73
C PRO A 369 -13.55 11.62 15.87
N LEU A 370 -13.94 11.26 17.09
CA LEU A 370 -13.76 12.12 18.27
C LEU A 370 -12.31 12.10 18.80
N THR A 371 -11.60 10.99 18.67
CA THR A 371 -10.22 10.83 19.17
C THR A 371 -9.16 11.14 18.11
N LEU A 372 -9.56 11.29 16.85
CA LEU A 372 -8.66 11.55 15.72
C LEU A 372 -9.31 12.50 14.69
N PRO A 373 -9.80 13.69 15.10
CA PRO A 373 -10.44 14.63 14.18
C PRO A 373 -9.51 15.10 13.06
N SER A 374 -8.18 15.13 13.26
CA SER A 374 -7.20 15.53 12.26
C SER A 374 -7.25 14.69 10.98
N LEU A 375 -7.73 13.45 11.01
CA LEU A 375 -7.88 12.59 9.82
C LEU A 375 -8.94 13.11 8.85
N ALA A 376 -9.88 13.95 9.31
CA ALA A 376 -10.87 14.56 8.44
C ALA A 376 -10.22 15.51 7.42
N TRP A 377 -10.90 15.69 6.30
CA TRP A 377 -10.60 16.68 5.27
C TRP A 377 -9.18 16.54 4.69
N GLY A 378 -8.78 15.32 4.33
CA GLY A 378 -7.47 15.03 3.75
C GLY A 378 -6.35 15.13 4.78
N VAL A 379 -6.57 14.58 5.97
CA VAL A 379 -5.65 14.71 7.11
C VAL A 379 -5.34 16.19 7.41
N HIS A 380 -6.38 17.02 7.58
CA HIS A 380 -6.29 18.46 7.78
C HIS A 380 -5.52 19.17 6.63
N GLY A 381 -5.85 18.82 5.38
CA GLY A 381 -5.24 19.42 4.17
C GLY A 381 -3.87 18.87 3.77
N ARG A 382 -3.28 17.95 4.55
CA ARG A 382 -1.99 17.33 4.21
C ARG A 382 -2.05 16.41 2.99
N VAL A 383 -3.24 15.92 2.66
CA VAL A 383 -3.55 15.08 1.50
C VAL A 383 -4.54 15.85 0.63
N ALA A 384 -4.01 16.66 -0.29
CA ALA A 384 -4.80 17.42 -1.25
C ALA A 384 -4.35 17.14 -2.69
N ALA A 385 -5.26 17.34 -3.64
CA ALA A 385 -4.95 17.20 -5.05
C ALA A 385 -4.27 18.48 -5.59
N VAL A 386 -3.27 18.30 -6.46
CA VAL A 386 -2.49 19.36 -7.11
C VAL A 386 -2.44 19.16 -8.62
N GLU A 387 -2.33 20.25 -9.37
CA GLU A 387 -2.09 20.19 -10.80
C GLU A 387 -0.58 20.20 -11.07
N VAL A 388 -0.08 19.13 -11.71
CA VAL A 388 1.32 19.06 -12.12
C VAL A 388 1.58 20.08 -13.24
N PRO A 389 2.63 20.92 -13.14
CA PRO A 389 2.92 21.96 -14.13
C PRO A 389 2.98 21.45 -15.57
N ARG A 390 2.42 22.23 -16.49
CA ARG A 390 2.34 21.84 -17.92
C ARG A 390 3.70 21.77 -18.58
N ASP A 391 4.59 22.71 -18.27
CA ASP A 391 5.96 22.76 -18.79
C ASP A 391 6.78 21.52 -18.39
N LEU A 392 6.61 21.02 -17.15
CA LEU A 392 7.21 19.75 -16.73
C LEU A 392 6.69 18.56 -17.57
N ARG A 393 5.38 18.50 -17.82
CA ARG A 393 4.74 17.43 -18.61
C ARG A 393 5.11 17.50 -20.09
N ASP A 394 5.22 18.71 -20.64
CA ASP A 394 5.61 18.95 -22.02
C ASP A 394 7.08 18.57 -22.24
N ALA A 395 7.97 18.93 -21.31
CA ALA A 395 9.37 18.52 -21.35
C ALA A 395 9.54 16.99 -21.25
N ALA A 396 8.78 16.32 -20.38
CA ALA A 396 8.78 14.86 -20.31
C ALA A 396 8.28 14.19 -21.60
N THR A 397 7.26 14.78 -22.24
CA THR A 397 6.75 14.31 -23.53
C THR A 397 7.76 14.54 -24.67
N LEU A 398 8.44 15.69 -24.68
CA LEU A 398 9.53 16.00 -25.61
C LEU A 398 10.65 14.97 -25.48
N LEU A 399 11.09 14.71 -24.24
CA LEU A 399 12.14 13.76 -23.94
C LEU A 399 11.76 12.34 -24.38
N SER A 400 10.52 11.91 -24.08
CA SER A 400 9.99 10.60 -24.50
C SER A 400 9.92 10.40 -26.02
N ARG A 401 9.86 11.48 -26.80
CA ARG A 401 9.87 11.45 -28.28
C ARG A 401 11.26 11.61 -28.88
N SER A 402 12.26 11.93 -28.07
CA SER A 402 13.64 12.11 -28.50
C SER A 402 14.33 10.75 -28.68
N GLU A 403 15.56 10.76 -29.20
CA GLU A 403 16.32 9.52 -29.41
C GLU A 403 16.48 8.75 -28.08
N PRO A 404 16.39 7.40 -28.09
CA PRO A 404 16.58 6.62 -26.87
C PRO A 404 17.95 6.87 -26.22
N GLY A 405 17.95 7.03 -24.91
CA GLY A 405 19.16 7.15 -24.10
C GLY A 405 18.82 7.30 -22.62
N GLU A 406 19.81 7.04 -21.77
CA GLU A 406 19.64 7.20 -20.33
C GLU A 406 19.47 8.69 -19.96
N VAL A 407 18.59 8.92 -19.00
CA VAL A 407 18.31 10.24 -18.42
C VAL A 407 18.90 10.27 -17.03
N ALA A 408 19.73 11.25 -16.71
CA ALA A 408 20.13 11.51 -15.34
C ALA A 408 19.31 12.65 -14.73
N LEU A 409 18.93 12.49 -13.46
CA LEU A 409 18.05 13.42 -12.75
C LEU A 409 18.81 14.25 -11.72
N LEU A 410 18.59 15.56 -11.77
CA LEU A 410 19.11 16.54 -10.83
C LEU A 410 17.97 17.40 -10.25
N PRO A 411 18.10 17.92 -9.02
CA PRO A 411 19.19 17.72 -8.06
C PRO A 411 19.34 16.25 -7.63
N TRP A 412 20.55 15.83 -7.22
CA TRP A 412 20.92 14.43 -6.96
C TRP A 412 20.32 13.88 -5.64
N ARG A 413 18.99 13.76 -5.65
CA ARG A 413 18.12 13.24 -4.58
C ARG A 413 16.88 12.60 -5.23
N GLN A 414 16.19 11.69 -4.54
CA GLN A 414 14.88 11.19 -5.01
C GLN A 414 13.67 12.02 -4.53
N TYR A 415 13.75 12.61 -3.33
CA TYR A 415 12.65 13.40 -2.76
C TYR A 415 12.76 14.89 -3.12
N ARG A 416 11.61 15.53 -3.22
CA ARG A 416 11.41 16.92 -3.65
C ARG A 416 10.39 17.57 -2.72
N ARG A 417 10.47 18.89 -2.58
CA ARG A 417 9.49 19.74 -1.92
C ARG A 417 9.13 20.85 -2.88
N TYR A 418 8.26 20.54 -3.83
CA TYR A 418 7.94 21.50 -4.88
C TYR A 418 7.02 22.61 -4.36
N GLY A 419 7.28 23.86 -4.73
CA GLY A 419 6.43 24.99 -4.37
C GLY A 419 5.00 24.82 -4.94
N TRP A 420 4.88 24.31 -6.16
CA TRP A 420 3.59 23.95 -6.77
C TRP A 420 2.89 22.73 -6.12
N ASN A 421 3.58 21.96 -5.26
CA ASN A 421 3.00 20.89 -4.45
C ASN A 421 2.85 21.29 -2.97
N GLU A 422 2.69 22.59 -2.68
CA GLU A 422 2.53 23.12 -1.31
C GLU A 422 3.69 22.69 -0.38
N ASP A 423 4.90 22.59 -0.93
CA ASP A 423 6.12 22.17 -0.22
C ASP A 423 6.04 20.78 0.44
N ARG A 424 5.03 19.96 0.06
CA ARG A 424 4.91 18.57 0.52
C ARG A 424 6.04 17.75 -0.06
N VAL A 425 6.64 16.92 0.80
CA VAL A 425 7.65 15.95 0.38
C VAL A 425 7.00 14.94 -0.57
N SER A 426 7.58 14.72 -1.74
CA SER A 426 7.18 13.66 -2.68
C SER A 426 8.39 13.14 -3.44
N LEU A 427 8.33 11.89 -3.92
CA LEU A 427 9.29 11.43 -4.92
C LEU A 427 9.19 12.28 -6.19
N SER A 428 10.30 12.42 -6.92
CA SER A 428 10.28 13.00 -8.27
C SER A 428 9.36 12.21 -9.19
N LEU A 429 8.65 12.94 -10.07
CA LEU A 429 7.76 12.33 -11.05
C LEU A 429 8.50 11.87 -12.32
N VAL A 430 9.73 12.34 -12.56
CA VAL A 430 10.45 12.09 -13.83
C VAL A 430 10.52 10.59 -14.18
N PRO A 431 10.88 9.65 -13.27
CA PRO A 431 10.89 8.20 -13.57
C PRO A 431 9.53 7.63 -14.03
N ARG A 432 8.42 8.31 -13.72
CA ARG A 432 7.05 7.93 -14.08
C ARG A 432 6.46 8.76 -15.21
N LEU A 433 7.22 9.71 -15.75
CA LEU A 433 6.80 10.63 -16.81
C LEU A 433 7.53 10.38 -18.14
N VAL A 434 8.72 9.77 -18.11
CA VAL A 434 9.57 9.62 -19.30
C VAL A 434 9.70 8.15 -19.72
N ASP A 435 9.75 7.92 -21.04
CA ASP A 435 9.82 6.57 -21.61
C ASP A 435 11.26 6.00 -21.63
N GLN A 436 12.24 6.74 -21.11
CA GLN A 436 13.63 6.35 -20.95
C GLN A 436 13.96 5.86 -19.52
N GLN A 437 15.08 5.14 -19.37
CA GLN A 437 15.64 4.80 -18.05
C GLN A 437 16.13 6.06 -17.35
N VAL A 438 15.79 6.23 -16.07
CA VAL A 438 16.13 7.41 -15.28
C VAL A 438 17.07 7.02 -14.15
N ARG A 439 18.29 7.55 -14.20
CA ARG A 439 19.27 7.44 -13.13
C ARG A 439 19.11 8.60 -12.13
N TYR A 440 18.95 8.25 -10.86
CA TYR A 440 18.80 9.20 -9.76
C TYR A 440 19.38 8.60 -8.46
N ASP A 441 19.54 9.43 -7.43
CA ASP A 441 19.92 8.98 -6.08
C ASP A 441 18.77 8.18 -5.44
N ASP A 442 18.88 6.85 -5.45
CA ASP A 442 17.92 5.94 -4.86
C ASP A 442 18.15 5.70 -3.35
N SER A 443 19.10 6.41 -2.74
CA SER A 443 19.30 6.38 -1.29
C SER A 443 18.21 7.16 -0.55
N LEU A 444 17.80 6.68 0.62
CA LEU A 444 16.79 7.35 1.45
C LEU A 444 17.48 8.27 2.47
N PRO A 445 17.34 9.60 2.35
CA PRO A 445 17.78 10.51 3.39
C PRO A 445 16.87 10.42 4.62
N LEU A 446 17.49 10.47 5.80
CA LEU A 446 16.85 10.49 7.11
C LEU A 446 17.42 11.65 7.94
N SER A 447 16.73 12.05 9.01
CA SER A 447 17.31 12.99 9.99
C SER A 447 18.55 12.42 10.69
N SER A 448 18.67 11.09 10.77
CA SER A 448 19.76 10.37 11.42
C SER A 448 20.86 9.88 10.46
N GLY A 449 20.84 10.28 9.18
CA GLY A 449 21.80 9.84 8.16
C GLY A 449 21.13 9.44 6.85
N SER A 450 21.60 8.38 6.21
CA SER A 450 21.01 7.87 4.95
C SER A 450 20.98 6.35 4.92
N VAL A 451 19.91 5.78 4.38
CA VAL A 451 19.88 4.37 3.99
C VAL A 451 20.40 4.28 2.56
N PRO A 452 21.47 3.50 2.29
CA PRO A 452 22.01 3.39 0.95
C PRO A 452 20.98 2.79 -0.01
N GLY A 453 21.03 3.25 -1.26
CA GLY A 453 20.24 2.73 -2.35
C GLY A 453 20.68 1.33 -2.79
N GLU A 454 19.97 0.80 -3.77
CA GLU A 454 20.15 -0.54 -4.33
C GLU A 454 20.90 -0.52 -5.67
N ASP A 455 20.99 0.63 -6.36
CA ASP A 455 21.71 0.78 -7.63
C ASP A 455 23.20 1.10 -7.43
N PRO A 456 24.14 0.20 -7.80
CA PRO A 456 25.58 0.46 -7.72
C PRO A 456 26.04 1.64 -8.59
N ARG A 457 25.34 1.94 -9.69
CA ARG A 457 25.68 3.06 -10.57
C ARG A 457 25.33 4.39 -9.92
N ALA A 458 24.12 4.50 -9.35
CA ALA A 458 23.76 5.65 -8.51
C ALA A 458 24.73 5.80 -7.31
N ALA A 459 25.11 4.71 -6.65
CA ALA A 459 26.07 4.74 -5.55
C ALA A 459 27.47 5.23 -5.97
N ALA A 460 27.90 5.00 -7.22
CA ALA A 460 29.15 5.54 -7.75
C ALA A 460 29.09 7.08 -7.89
N VAL A 461 27.98 7.61 -8.41
CA VAL A 461 27.75 9.06 -8.50
C VAL A 461 27.71 9.70 -7.12
N SER A 462 26.97 9.11 -6.17
CA SER A 462 26.93 9.59 -4.78
C SER A 462 28.32 9.62 -4.12
N ARG A 463 29.18 8.63 -4.40
CA ARG A 463 30.58 8.63 -3.92
C ARG A 463 31.42 9.73 -4.57
N ALA A 464 31.26 10.00 -5.86
CA ALA A 464 31.96 11.08 -6.53
C ALA A 464 31.58 12.45 -5.96
N ILE A 465 30.29 12.67 -5.70
CA ILE A 465 29.78 13.89 -5.04
C ILE A 465 30.36 14.02 -3.63
N ALA A 466 30.35 12.94 -2.84
CA ALA A 466 30.96 12.93 -1.51
C ALA A 466 32.48 13.17 -1.54
N GLY A 467 33.14 12.82 -2.65
CA GLY A 467 34.57 13.09 -2.90
C GLY A 467 34.87 14.52 -3.37
N GLY A 468 33.86 15.39 -3.48
CA GLY A 468 34.02 16.81 -3.83
C GLY A 468 33.66 17.18 -5.27
N ALA A 469 33.20 16.23 -6.10
CA ALA A 469 32.65 16.56 -7.41
C ALA A 469 31.33 17.32 -7.26
N THR A 470 31.07 18.27 -8.16
CA THR A 470 29.72 18.87 -8.24
C THR A 470 28.70 17.83 -8.72
N GLU A 471 27.42 17.98 -8.36
CA GLU A 471 26.37 17.04 -8.81
C GLU A 471 26.32 16.94 -10.33
N TRP A 472 26.46 18.07 -11.03
CA TRP A 472 26.56 18.11 -12.49
C TRP A 472 27.73 17.26 -13.02
N GLN A 473 28.94 17.48 -12.52
CA GLN A 473 30.13 16.75 -12.98
C GLN A 473 29.98 15.25 -12.73
N ALA A 474 29.61 14.85 -11.51
CA ALA A 474 29.46 13.46 -11.12
C ALA A 474 28.43 12.72 -11.99
N VAL A 475 27.34 13.41 -12.37
CA VAL A 475 26.33 12.86 -13.29
C VAL A 475 26.83 12.81 -14.73
N ALA A 476 27.40 13.91 -15.24
CA ALA A 476 27.85 14.02 -16.62
C ALA A 476 28.99 13.03 -16.96
N ASP A 477 29.86 12.73 -15.98
CA ASP A 477 30.93 11.74 -16.11
C ASP A 477 30.40 10.32 -16.36
N THR A 478 29.14 10.04 -16.00
CA THR A 478 28.48 8.78 -16.34
C THR A 478 27.90 8.73 -17.75
N ARG A 479 28.11 9.80 -18.53
CA ARG A 479 27.74 9.95 -19.95
C ARG A 479 26.28 9.57 -20.26
N PRO A 480 25.29 10.08 -19.50
CA PRO A 480 23.89 9.94 -19.90
C PRO A 480 23.67 10.70 -21.22
N ARG A 481 22.63 10.33 -21.97
CA ARG A 481 22.25 11.11 -23.16
C ARG A 481 21.59 12.43 -22.75
N TYR A 482 20.79 12.39 -21.69
CA TYR A 482 20.04 13.54 -21.21
C TYR A 482 20.29 13.80 -19.74
N VAL A 483 20.37 15.07 -19.35
CA VAL A 483 20.31 15.51 -17.97
C VAL A 483 19.05 16.34 -17.79
N VAL A 484 18.19 15.92 -16.86
CA VAL A 484 16.98 16.63 -16.46
C VAL A 484 17.25 17.30 -15.11
N VAL A 485 17.17 18.62 -15.09
CA VAL A 485 17.29 19.44 -13.88
C VAL A 485 15.91 19.94 -13.50
N GLU A 486 15.35 19.40 -12.41
CA GLU A 486 14.10 19.89 -11.83
C GLU A 486 14.36 21.18 -11.02
N ARG A 487 13.50 22.18 -11.20
CA ARG A 487 13.52 23.46 -10.50
C ARG A 487 12.37 23.55 -9.49
N ASP A 488 12.42 24.54 -8.62
CA ASP A 488 11.44 24.73 -7.55
C ASP A 488 11.29 23.43 -6.72
N THR A 489 12.40 22.84 -6.27
CA THR A 489 12.41 21.50 -5.64
C THR A 489 12.62 21.54 -4.12
N GLY A 490 12.80 22.73 -3.54
CA GLY A 490 13.24 22.92 -2.16
C GLY A 490 14.70 22.48 -1.90
N LEU A 491 15.46 22.19 -2.96
CA LEU A 491 16.89 21.85 -2.92
C LEU A 491 17.70 22.95 -3.62
N ALA A 492 19.03 22.90 -3.47
CA ALA A 492 19.92 23.85 -4.13
C ALA A 492 19.75 23.82 -5.65
N GLU A 493 19.64 25.00 -6.26
CA GLU A 493 19.60 25.14 -7.70
C GLU A 493 20.90 24.65 -8.34
N GLN A 494 20.76 23.97 -9.47
CA GLN A 494 21.88 23.36 -10.16
C GLN A 494 22.38 24.30 -11.25
N THR A 495 23.67 24.62 -11.21
CA THR A 495 24.31 25.42 -12.25
C THR A 495 24.79 24.51 -13.37
N VAL A 496 24.25 24.70 -14.57
CA VAL A 496 24.68 23.98 -15.77
C VAL A 496 25.84 24.75 -16.43
N PRO A 497 27.02 24.13 -16.65
CA PRO A 497 28.13 24.78 -17.30
C PRO A 497 27.80 25.27 -18.73
N ALA A 498 28.37 26.40 -19.13
CA ALA A 498 28.24 26.88 -20.49
C ALA A 498 28.83 25.86 -21.49
N GLY A 499 28.10 25.56 -22.56
CA GLY A 499 28.51 24.57 -23.56
C GLY A 499 28.40 23.10 -23.11
N ALA A 500 27.71 22.82 -21.99
CA ALA A 500 27.57 21.46 -21.48
C ALA A 500 26.80 20.50 -22.42
N GLY A 501 25.97 21.04 -23.31
CA GLY A 501 25.20 20.26 -24.27
C GLY A 501 24.15 21.10 -25.00
N ARG A 502 23.32 20.45 -25.80
CA ARG A 502 22.18 21.09 -26.49
C ARG A 502 20.99 21.18 -25.53
N VAL A 503 20.55 22.39 -25.22
CA VAL A 503 19.34 22.61 -24.41
C VAL A 503 18.11 22.25 -25.23
N LEU A 504 17.30 21.30 -24.71
CA LEU A 504 16.05 20.87 -25.34
C LEU A 504 14.84 21.60 -24.79
N ALA A 505 14.85 21.91 -23.50
CA ALA A 505 13.81 22.66 -22.82
C ALA A 505 14.44 23.45 -21.66
N ASP A 506 14.03 24.70 -21.49
CA ASP A 506 14.41 25.55 -20.36
C ASP A 506 13.16 26.33 -19.92
N THR A 507 12.59 25.92 -18.80
CA THR A 507 11.27 26.37 -18.31
C THR A 507 11.33 26.64 -16.82
N SER A 508 10.27 27.23 -16.26
CA SER A 508 10.23 27.56 -14.82
C SER A 508 10.45 26.34 -13.92
N HIS A 509 9.98 25.15 -14.32
CA HIS A 509 10.04 23.95 -13.48
C HIS A 509 11.10 22.93 -13.93
N VAL A 510 11.62 23.02 -15.15
CA VAL A 510 12.56 22.02 -15.65
C VAL A 510 13.50 22.56 -16.73
N LEU A 511 14.74 22.10 -16.68
CA LEU A 511 15.75 22.25 -17.72
C LEU A 511 16.18 20.86 -18.22
N VAL A 512 16.21 20.66 -19.53
CA VAL A 512 16.61 19.41 -20.18
C VAL A 512 17.79 19.68 -21.11
N VAL A 513 18.90 18.98 -20.90
CA VAL A 513 20.14 19.14 -21.67
C VAL A 513 20.50 17.80 -22.30
N GLU A 514 20.76 17.79 -23.61
CA GLU A 514 21.30 16.65 -24.34
C GLU A 514 22.84 16.74 -24.40
N LEU A 515 23.51 15.70 -23.91
CA LEU A 515 24.97 15.61 -23.90
C LEU A 515 25.50 14.92 -25.17
N ALA A 516 26.74 15.24 -25.54
CA ALA A 516 27.43 14.59 -26.65
C ALA A 516 28.08 13.27 -26.22
N GLY A 517 28.06 12.26 -27.11
CA GLY A 517 28.76 10.98 -26.90
C GLY A 517 28.21 10.12 -25.75
N PRO A 518 26.88 9.85 -25.71
CA PRO A 518 26.30 9.04 -24.64
C PRO A 518 26.83 7.61 -24.64
N GLU A 519 26.92 7.00 -23.46
CA GLU A 519 27.13 5.56 -23.39
C GLU A 519 25.87 4.79 -23.85
N PRO A 520 26.04 3.64 -24.53
CA PRO A 520 24.91 2.79 -24.90
C PRO A 520 24.13 2.36 -23.65
N VAL A 521 22.80 2.47 -23.73
CA VAL A 521 21.91 1.93 -22.68
C VAL A 521 22.10 0.42 -22.64
N GLN A 522 22.44 -0.13 -21.47
CA GLN A 522 22.50 -1.57 -21.31
C GLN A 522 21.07 -2.14 -21.30
N PRO A 523 20.78 -3.17 -22.11
CA PRO A 523 19.47 -3.81 -22.09
C PRO A 523 19.27 -4.50 -20.73
N GLY A 524 18.50 -3.85 -19.85
CA GLY A 524 17.98 -4.44 -18.62
C GLY A 524 16.53 -4.82 -18.84
N GLY A 525 16.18 -6.11 -18.84
CA GLY A 525 14.78 -6.47 -19.07
C GLY A 525 14.39 -7.94 -19.04
N ASP A 526 15.31 -8.89 -19.27
CA ASP A 526 14.92 -10.29 -19.47
C ASP A 526 14.21 -10.92 -18.26
N SER A 527 14.70 -10.65 -17.04
CA SER A 527 14.08 -11.13 -15.80
C SER A 527 12.75 -10.44 -15.51
N SER A 528 12.62 -9.15 -15.84
CA SER A 528 11.36 -8.41 -15.73
C SER A 528 10.32 -8.92 -16.72
N LEU A 529 10.71 -9.19 -17.97
CA LEU A 529 9.84 -9.77 -19.00
C LEU A 529 9.34 -11.17 -18.59
N ALA A 530 10.23 -12.03 -18.09
CA ALA A 530 9.87 -13.33 -17.56
C ALA A 530 8.87 -13.20 -16.38
N GLY A 531 9.13 -12.28 -15.46
CA GLY A 531 8.27 -12.02 -14.31
C GLY A 531 6.86 -11.55 -14.73
N TRP A 532 6.79 -10.64 -15.70
CA TRP A 532 5.54 -10.19 -16.31
C TRP A 532 4.79 -11.33 -17.01
N THR A 533 5.50 -12.17 -17.76
CA THR A 533 4.90 -13.31 -18.47
C THR A 533 4.23 -14.26 -17.48
N VAL A 534 4.94 -14.66 -16.42
CA VAL A 534 4.38 -15.52 -15.35
C VAL A 534 3.19 -14.86 -14.67
N THR A 535 3.27 -13.57 -14.38
CA THR A 535 2.19 -12.79 -13.78
C THR A 535 0.94 -12.80 -14.66
N LEU A 536 1.06 -12.43 -15.93
CA LEU A 536 -0.04 -12.36 -16.89
C LEU A 536 -0.68 -13.73 -17.13
N VAL A 537 0.12 -14.77 -17.32
CA VAL A 537 -0.38 -16.16 -17.46
C VAL A 537 -1.18 -16.57 -16.22
N THR A 538 -0.66 -16.26 -15.02
CA THR A 538 -1.35 -16.59 -13.77
C THR A 538 -2.69 -15.85 -13.65
N LEU A 539 -2.74 -14.57 -14.04
CA LEU A 539 -3.97 -13.78 -14.05
C LEU A 539 -5.02 -14.39 -14.99
N VAL A 540 -4.61 -14.74 -16.22
CA VAL A 540 -5.50 -15.37 -17.22
C VAL A 540 -6.01 -16.72 -16.74
N LEU A 541 -5.14 -17.60 -16.25
CA LEU A 541 -5.54 -18.92 -15.74
C LEU A 541 -6.47 -18.82 -14.54
N THR A 542 -6.21 -17.88 -13.64
CA THR A 542 -7.08 -17.65 -12.48
C THR A 542 -8.45 -17.14 -12.88
N ALA A 543 -8.52 -16.21 -13.84
CA ALA A 543 -9.78 -15.69 -14.37
C ALA A 543 -10.60 -16.78 -15.07
N LEU A 544 -9.96 -17.59 -15.94
CA LEU A 544 -10.61 -18.72 -16.63
C LEU A 544 -11.12 -19.78 -15.63
N GLY A 545 -10.33 -20.09 -14.61
CA GLY A 545 -10.71 -21.03 -13.56
C GLY A 545 -11.92 -20.56 -12.75
N ALA A 546 -11.92 -19.28 -12.35
CA ALA A 546 -13.04 -18.65 -11.66
C ALA A 546 -14.31 -18.62 -12.53
N ALA A 547 -14.19 -18.28 -13.82
CA ALA A 547 -15.31 -18.26 -14.76
C ALA A 547 -15.92 -19.66 -14.97
N ARG A 548 -15.08 -20.68 -15.19
CA ARG A 548 -15.52 -22.08 -15.30
C ARG A 548 -16.25 -22.55 -14.04
N HIS A 549 -15.75 -22.18 -12.86
CA HIS A 549 -16.39 -22.50 -11.60
C HIS A 549 -17.76 -21.82 -11.45
N ALA A 550 -17.88 -20.54 -11.81
CA ALA A 550 -19.14 -19.81 -11.78
C ALA A 550 -20.19 -20.44 -12.73
N VAL A 551 -19.81 -20.74 -13.97
CA VAL A 551 -20.69 -21.40 -14.95
C VAL A 551 -21.12 -22.79 -14.47
N GLY A 552 -20.19 -23.59 -13.95
CA GLY A 552 -20.49 -24.92 -13.41
C GLY A 552 -21.46 -24.87 -12.25
N ARG A 553 -21.34 -23.86 -11.38
CA ARG A 553 -22.29 -23.62 -10.28
C ARG A 553 -23.68 -23.25 -10.80
N MET A 554 -23.78 -22.30 -11.74
CA MET A 554 -25.06 -21.90 -12.33
C MET A 554 -25.78 -23.08 -13.01
N ARG A 555 -25.04 -23.96 -13.70
CA ARG A 555 -25.61 -25.16 -14.33
C ARG A 555 -26.16 -26.15 -13.30
N ARG A 556 -25.47 -26.36 -12.17
CA ARG A 556 -25.96 -27.21 -11.07
C ARG A 556 -27.19 -26.65 -10.38
N GLU A 557 -27.29 -25.32 -10.27
CA GLU A 557 -28.46 -24.65 -9.70
C GLU A 557 -29.68 -24.68 -10.64
N ARG A 558 -29.45 -24.74 -11.97
CA ARG A 558 -30.51 -24.83 -13.00
C ARG A 558 -30.94 -26.26 -13.37
N ALA A 559 -30.17 -27.29 -13.03
CA ALA A 559 -30.56 -28.67 -13.32
C ALA A 559 -31.83 -29.04 -12.53
N PRO A 560 -32.89 -29.56 -13.16
CA PRO A 560 -34.11 -29.95 -12.46
C PRO A 560 -33.76 -31.00 -11.40
N ARG A 561 -34.12 -30.71 -10.13
CA ARG A 561 -34.10 -31.71 -9.07
C ARG A 561 -35.16 -32.75 -9.41
N PHE A 562 -34.83 -33.74 -10.24
CA PHE A 562 -35.62 -34.96 -10.32
C PHE A 562 -35.55 -35.61 -8.95
N ALA A 563 -36.59 -35.39 -8.15
CA ALA A 563 -36.79 -36.08 -6.89
C ALA A 563 -36.78 -37.58 -7.17
N LYS A 564 -35.79 -38.28 -6.62
CA LYS A 564 -35.90 -39.73 -6.40
C LYS A 564 -37.00 -39.95 -5.36
N VAL A 565 -38.24 -39.97 -5.83
CA VAL A 565 -39.31 -40.73 -5.21
C VAL A 565 -39.25 -42.12 -5.83
N ARG A 566 -38.58 -43.04 -5.14
CA ARG A 566 -38.80 -44.49 -5.22
C ARG A 566 -38.74 -44.94 -3.77
N ALA A 567 -39.92 -45.06 -3.15
CA ALA A 567 -40.73 -46.29 -3.08
C ALA A 567 -40.14 -47.23 -2.03
#